data_AF-A0A5B8MC47-F1
#
_entry.id   AF-A0A5B8MC47-F1
#
_cell.length_a   1.000
_cell.length_b   1.000
_cell.length_c   1.000
_cell.angle_alpha   90.00
_cell.angle_beta   90.00
_cell.angle_gamma   90.00
#
_symmetry.space_group_name_H-M   'P 1'
#
loop_
_entity.id
_entity.type
_entity.pdbx_description
1 polymer ?
#
loop_
_entity_poly.entity_id
_entity_poly.type
_entity_poly.pdbx_seq_one_letter_code
_entity_poly.pdbx_strand_id
1 'polypeptide(L)'
;MVGGELVCSFMLVPPSMQDISLWAMLVAGILKLPFLFGLARLKRLLRAKSLEEGALNEWGSAFRVERMVVSPAMQGRGIGTRALQLAVEEADAAGQAVALSTNEERNVTFYSRLGFEVAQSMAREIDGESYHVWHMIRKPSSGTSVGGGWWEPRQPARERYGCPRALREVVKMKPADLFAVVMLASTLGSACAVAGSEGNETAAAFRSSAEESEASQCTTRRNVCIFDFDHTLKNGCCYHCCGVLPREAVSAVNECTAKGFDIAIASANLNYNFVRQFLSENFPPELTDKLYTEAVQTGQSYKTKSLTAVLRHYELESNPECAVFFDDLWSNKKYADSVGIPFEKVNPDYGVSMSNVKTGIGKARENCRCGV
;
A
#
# COMPACT_ATOMS: atom_id res chain seq x y z
N MET A 1 -0.41 -13.39 -11.60
CA MET A 1 0.62 -13.64 -12.63
C MET A 1 0.58 -15.10 -13.07
N VAL A 2 1.21 -15.44 -14.19
CA VAL A 2 1.33 -16.83 -14.69
C VAL A 2 2.79 -17.07 -15.02
N GLY A 3 3.40 -18.15 -14.51
CA GLY A 3 4.81 -18.48 -14.76
C GLY A 3 5.86 -17.49 -14.21
N GLY A 4 5.44 -16.44 -13.48
CA GLY A 4 6.29 -15.30 -13.10
C GLY A 4 5.97 -14.01 -13.86
N GLU A 5 5.12 -14.05 -14.89
CA GLU A 5 4.84 -12.90 -15.76
C GLU A 5 3.56 -12.12 -15.41
N LEU A 6 3.62 -10.79 -15.58
CA LEU A 6 2.51 -9.86 -15.37
C LEU A 6 1.47 -9.94 -16.51
N VAL A 7 0.69 -11.01 -16.51
CA VAL A 7 -0.33 -11.28 -17.54
C VAL A 7 -1.61 -10.46 -17.38
N CYS A 8 -1.83 -9.80 -16.23
CA CYS A 8 -3.04 -9.01 -15.94
C CYS A 8 -2.75 -7.97 -14.85
N SER A 9 -3.31 -6.77 -14.98
CA SER A 9 -3.24 -5.68 -13.99
C SER A 9 -4.50 -4.81 -14.06
N PHE A 10 -4.91 -4.24 -12.93
CA PHE A 10 -5.95 -3.21 -12.81
C PHE A 10 -5.75 -2.43 -11.50
N MET A 11 -6.43 -1.30 -11.35
CA MET A 11 -6.61 -0.61 -10.07
C MET A 11 -8.09 -0.60 -9.69
N LEU A 12 -8.38 -0.87 -8.42
CA LEU A 12 -9.67 -0.61 -7.80
C LEU A 12 -9.51 0.60 -6.88
N VAL A 13 -10.23 1.68 -7.17
CA VAL A 13 -10.11 2.96 -6.47
C VAL A 13 -11.39 3.20 -5.66
N PRO A 14 -11.32 3.36 -4.33
CA PRO A 14 -12.51 3.60 -3.51
C PRO A 14 -13.07 5.01 -3.71
N PRO A 15 -14.39 5.22 -3.47
CA PRO A 15 -15.01 6.54 -3.59
C PRO A 15 -14.40 7.61 -2.66
N SER A 16 -13.80 7.19 -1.55
CA SER A 16 -13.06 8.07 -0.62
C SER A 16 -11.76 8.65 -1.19
N MET A 17 -11.26 8.14 -2.33
CA MET A 17 -10.05 8.67 -2.97
C MET A 17 -10.38 9.84 -3.90
N GLN A 18 -10.27 11.04 -3.32
CA GLN A 18 -10.35 12.33 -4.01
C GLN A 18 -9.17 12.52 -4.99
N ASP A 19 -9.32 13.48 -5.91
CA ASP A 19 -8.36 13.76 -6.97
C ASP A 19 -6.95 14.13 -6.47
N ILE A 20 -5.95 13.75 -7.27
CA ILE A 20 -4.55 14.09 -7.04
C ILE A 20 -4.39 15.61 -7.09
N SER A 21 -4.05 16.22 -5.95
CA SER A 21 -3.92 17.68 -5.85
C SER A 21 -2.85 18.24 -6.81
N LEU A 22 -3.04 19.49 -7.25
CA LEU A 22 -2.09 20.20 -8.10
C LEU A 22 -0.67 20.24 -7.50
N TRP A 23 -0.55 20.27 -6.17
CA TRP A 23 0.73 20.18 -5.47
C TRP A 23 1.37 18.78 -5.57
N ALA A 24 0.58 17.71 -5.41
CA ALA A 24 1.08 16.35 -5.63
C ALA A 24 1.49 16.13 -7.10
N MET A 25 0.78 16.72 -8.06
CA MET A 25 1.17 16.72 -9.49
C MET A 25 2.48 17.49 -9.72
N LEU A 26 2.67 18.65 -9.07
CA LEU A 26 3.92 19.41 -9.09
C LEU A 26 5.10 18.61 -8.53
N VAL A 27 4.96 18.02 -7.34
CA VAL A 27 6.00 17.21 -6.68
C VAL A 27 6.29 15.92 -7.45
N ALA A 28 5.29 15.30 -8.08
CA ALA A 28 5.47 14.19 -9.02
C ALA A 28 6.17 14.61 -10.34
N GLY A 29 6.49 15.89 -10.53
CA GLY A 29 7.30 16.38 -11.62
C GLY A 29 6.53 16.69 -12.91
N ILE A 30 5.23 17.04 -12.84
CA ILE A 30 4.41 17.36 -14.02
C ILE A 30 5.04 18.43 -14.93
N LEU A 31 5.84 19.35 -14.37
CA LEU A 31 6.59 20.37 -15.11
C LEU A 31 7.61 19.78 -16.11
N LYS A 32 7.95 18.48 -16.03
CA LYS A 32 8.79 17.78 -17.00
C LYS A 32 8.01 17.30 -18.23
N LEU A 33 6.68 17.13 -18.15
CA LEU A 33 5.87 16.62 -19.27
C LEU A 33 5.88 17.50 -20.54
N PRO A 34 5.91 18.84 -20.48
CA PRO A 34 6.06 19.68 -21.68
C PRO A 34 7.32 19.37 -22.48
N PHE A 35 8.41 19.03 -21.80
CA PHE A 35 9.72 18.74 -22.40
C PHE A 35 9.83 17.30 -22.89
N LEU A 36 9.16 16.35 -22.23
CA LEU A 36 9.15 14.94 -22.61
C LEU A 36 8.18 14.62 -23.76
N PHE A 37 7.04 15.32 -23.85
CA PHE A 37 5.96 14.98 -24.79
C PHE A 37 5.54 16.11 -25.73
N GLY A 38 6.02 17.34 -25.48
CA GLY A 38 5.58 18.53 -26.21
C GLY A 38 4.23 19.07 -25.72
N LEU A 39 4.07 20.39 -25.75
CA LEU A 39 2.88 21.10 -25.24
C LEU A 39 1.57 20.60 -25.88
N ALA A 40 1.57 20.24 -27.17
CA ALA A 40 0.38 19.73 -27.86
C ALA A 40 -0.12 18.40 -27.28
N ARG A 41 0.78 17.42 -27.05
CA ARG A 41 0.41 16.10 -26.50
C ARG A 41 -0.02 16.22 -25.04
N LEU A 42 0.64 17.07 -24.25
CA LEU A 42 0.23 17.38 -22.88
C LEU A 42 -1.16 18.05 -22.83
N LYS A 43 -1.43 19.01 -23.72
CA LYS A 43 -2.75 19.66 -23.83
C LYS A 43 -3.86 18.66 -24.17
N ARG A 44 -3.60 17.68 -25.06
CA ARG A 44 -4.54 16.60 -25.39
C ARG A 44 -4.80 15.68 -24.19
N LEU A 45 -3.75 15.29 -23.46
CA LEU A 45 -3.84 14.46 -22.24
C LEU A 45 -4.65 15.17 -21.13
N LEU A 46 -4.36 16.44 -20.86
CA LEU A 46 -5.07 17.21 -19.82
C LEU A 46 -6.55 17.44 -20.18
N ARG A 47 -6.86 17.68 -21.46
CA ARG A 47 -8.25 17.74 -21.96
C ARG A 47 -8.98 16.41 -21.71
N ALA A 48 -8.38 15.28 -22.10
CA ALA A 48 -8.97 13.96 -21.88
C ALA A 48 -9.28 13.70 -20.40
N LYS A 49 -8.33 14.01 -19.49
CA LYS A 49 -8.54 13.90 -18.03
C LYS A 49 -9.75 14.72 -17.55
N SER A 50 -9.82 16.00 -17.90
CA SER A 50 -10.94 16.88 -17.51
C SER A 50 -12.31 16.47 -18.05
N LEU A 51 -12.32 15.74 -19.17
CA LEU A 51 -13.55 15.22 -19.80
C LEU A 51 -14.03 13.91 -19.15
N GLU A 52 -13.15 13.16 -18.49
CA GLU A 52 -13.45 11.90 -17.81
C GLU A 52 -13.88 12.13 -16.34
N GLU A 53 -13.23 13.06 -15.64
CA GLU A 53 -13.57 13.50 -14.28
C GLU A 53 -15.03 13.96 -14.16
N GLY A 54 -15.52 14.72 -15.14
CA GLY A 54 -16.88 15.27 -15.14
C GLY A 54 -18.00 14.22 -15.15
N ALA A 55 -17.76 13.04 -15.72
CA ALA A 55 -18.76 11.95 -15.79
C ALA A 55 -18.67 11.00 -14.58
N LEU A 56 -17.47 10.74 -14.07
CA LEU A 56 -17.27 9.84 -12.93
C LEU A 56 -17.69 10.47 -11.59
N ASN A 57 -17.70 11.81 -11.49
CA ASN A 57 -18.15 12.52 -10.29
C ASN A 57 -19.66 12.38 -10.00
N GLU A 58 -20.50 12.06 -10.99
CA GLU A 58 -21.92 11.74 -10.74
C GLU A 58 -22.10 10.44 -9.93
N TRP A 59 -21.06 9.59 -9.88
CA TRP A 59 -21.04 8.33 -9.14
C TRP A 59 -20.02 8.35 -7.99
N GLY A 60 -19.91 9.48 -7.29
CA GLY A 60 -18.96 9.70 -6.18
C GLY A 60 -19.08 8.76 -4.96
N SER A 61 -20.00 7.79 -4.97
CA SER A 61 -20.13 6.70 -3.99
C SER A 61 -19.84 5.30 -4.57
N ALA A 62 -19.33 5.21 -5.80
CA ALA A 62 -18.91 3.97 -6.44
C ALA A 62 -17.39 3.76 -6.35
N PHE A 63 -16.97 2.50 -6.25
CA PHE A 63 -15.59 2.13 -6.57
C PHE A 63 -15.34 2.31 -8.07
N ARG A 64 -14.14 2.74 -8.48
CA ARG A 64 -13.74 2.83 -9.88
C ARG A 64 -12.76 1.72 -10.26
N VAL A 65 -13.01 1.02 -11.37
CA VAL A 65 -12.00 0.16 -12.01
C VAL A 65 -11.24 0.98 -13.04
N GLU A 66 -9.96 1.18 -12.80
CA GLU A 66 -9.06 1.98 -13.65
C GLU A 66 -7.93 1.12 -14.23
N ARG A 67 -7.49 1.43 -15.46
CA ARG A 67 -6.27 0.86 -16.08
C ARG A 67 -6.23 -0.67 -16.12
N MET A 68 -7.37 -1.30 -16.41
CA MET A 68 -7.49 -2.75 -16.63
C MET A 68 -6.77 -3.16 -17.92
N VAL A 69 -5.84 -4.11 -17.81
CA VAL A 69 -5.05 -4.65 -18.94
C VAL A 69 -4.79 -6.15 -18.76
N VAL A 70 -4.86 -6.89 -19.87
CA VAL A 70 -4.47 -8.31 -19.97
C VAL A 70 -3.47 -8.47 -21.11
N SER A 71 -2.35 -9.15 -20.85
CA SER A 71 -1.31 -9.42 -21.85
C SER A 71 -1.91 -10.06 -23.11
N PRO A 72 -1.64 -9.57 -24.34
CA PRO A 72 -2.29 -10.04 -25.57
C PRO A 72 -2.28 -11.56 -25.77
N ALA A 73 -1.15 -12.22 -25.51
CA ALA A 73 -1.02 -13.68 -25.64
C ALA A 73 -1.91 -14.48 -24.65
N MET A 74 -2.45 -13.81 -23.62
CA MET A 74 -3.22 -14.37 -22.52
C MET A 74 -4.69 -13.89 -22.51
N GLN A 75 -5.08 -13.06 -23.49
CA GLN A 75 -6.48 -12.68 -23.71
C GLN A 75 -7.33 -13.88 -24.15
N GLY A 76 -8.66 -13.78 -24.03
CA GLY A 76 -9.60 -14.88 -24.28
C GLY A 76 -9.64 -15.99 -23.22
N ARG A 77 -8.58 -16.16 -22.41
CA ARG A 77 -8.44 -17.25 -21.41
C ARG A 77 -9.18 -17.02 -20.08
N GLY A 78 -10.19 -16.15 -20.04
CA GLY A 78 -10.95 -15.82 -18.81
C GLY A 78 -10.17 -15.09 -17.70
N ILE A 79 -8.87 -14.80 -17.89
CA ILE A 79 -8.00 -14.18 -16.87
C ILE A 79 -8.53 -12.82 -16.43
N GLY A 80 -8.95 -11.96 -17.36
CA GLY A 80 -9.51 -10.65 -17.04
C GLY A 80 -10.83 -10.73 -16.25
N THR A 81 -11.70 -11.68 -16.60
CA THR A 81 -12.94 -11.97 -15.86
C THR A 81 -12.62 -12.35 -14.42
N ARG A 82 -11.69 -13.30 -14.21
CA ARG A 82 -11.31 -13.75 -12.87
C ARG A 82 -10.59 -12.68 -12.04
N ALA A 83 -9.86 -11.76 -12.68
CA ALA A 83 -9.22 -10.64 -12.00
C ALA A 83 -10.24 -9.61 -11.49
N LEU A 84 -11.21 -9.24 -12.33
CA LEU A 84 -12.26 -8.28 -11.96
C LEU A 84 -13.33 -8.87 -11.05
N GLN A 85 -13.56 -10.18 -11.10
CA GLN A 85 -14.45 -10.88 -10.18
C GLN A 85 -14.11 -10.56 -8.71
N LEU A 86 -12.82 -10.54 -8.36
CA LEU A 86 -12.34 -10.17 -7.02
C LEU A 86 -12.65 -8.71 -6.66
N ALA A 87 -12.51 -7.79 -7.63
CA ALA A 87 -12.80 -6.37 -7.45
C ALA A 87 -14.30 -6.07 -7.29
N VAL A 88 -15.13 -6.92 -7.91
CA VAL A 88 -16.58 -6.89 -7.84
C VAL A 88 -17.07 -7.50 -6.53
N GLU A 89 -16.48 -8.61 -6.08
CA GLU A 89 -16.79 -9.26 -4.79
C GLU A 89 -16.45 -8.35 -3.59
N GLU A 90 -15.35 -7.60 -3.65
CA GLU A 90 -14.99 -6.57 -2.67
C GLU A 90 -16.06 -5.46 -2.57
N ALA A 91 -16.55 -4.95 -3.71
CA ALA A 91 -17.58 -3.91 -3.73
C ALA A 91 -18.97 -4.44 -3.34
N ASP A 92 -19.30 -5.69 -3.71
CA ASP A 92 -20.51 -6.37 -3.25
C ASP A 92 -20.51 -6.53 -1.71
N ALA A 93 -19.38 -6.94 -1.13
CA ALA A 93 -19.21 -7.04 0.32
C ALA A 93 -19.32 -5.67 1.04
N ALA A 94 -18.87 -4.59 0.39
CA ALA A 94 -19.03 -3.22 0.87
C ALA A 94 -20.45 -2.63 0.66
N GLY A 95 -21.32 -3.31 -0.10
CA GLY A 95 -22.63 -2.76 -0.50
C GLY A 95 -22.53 -1.53 -1.41
N GLN A 96 -21.45 -1.44 -2.20
CA GLN A 96 -21.13 -0.28 -3.05
C GLN A 96 -21.25 -0.65 -4.54
N ALA A 97 -21.53 0.34 -5.38
CA ALA A 97 -21.49 0.16 -6.83
C ALA A 97 -20.04 0.14 -7.35
N VAL A 98 -19.83 -0.45 -8.53
CA VAL A 98 -18.57 -0.37 -9.28
C VAL A 98 -18.80 0.34 -10.60
N ALA A 99 -17.97 1.33 -10.90
CA ALA A 99 -17.99 2.13 -12.11
C ALA A 99 -16.71 1.92 -12.94
N LEU A 100 -16.81 2.11 -14.25
CA LEU A 100 -15.66 2.16 -15.16
C LEU A 100 -15.96 2.98 -16.42
N SER A 101 -14.90 3.42 -17.09
CA SER A 101 -14.92 3.93 -18.46
C SER A 101 -14.29 2.89 -19.42
N THR A 102 -14.78 2.85 -20.66
CA THR A 102 -14.09 2.16 -21.75
C THR A 102 -14.33 2.85 -23.08
N ASN A 103 -13.36 2.78 -24.00
CA ASN A 103 -13.38 3.37 -25.33
C ASN A 103 -13.43 2.33 -26.47
N GLU A 104 -13.58 1.04 -26.16
CA GLU A 104 -13.75 -0.02 -27.17
C GLU A 104 -15.04 -0.81 -26.92
N GLU A 105 -15.87 -0.97 -27.94
CA GLU A 105 -17.15 -1.69 -27.87
C GLU A 105 -16.99 -3.17 -27.45
N ARG A 106 -15.90 -3.83 -27.87
CA ARG A 106 -15.58 -5.20 -27.45
C ARG A 106 -15.48 -5.34 -25.92
N ASN A 107 -15.06 -4.28 -25.23
CA ASN A 107 -14.91 -4.30 -23.78
C ASN A 107 -16.26 -4.13 -23.08
N VAL A 108 -17.23 -3.43 -23.68
CA VAL A 108 -18.62 -3.35 -23.19
C VAL A 108 -19.21 -4.77 -23.08
N THR A 109 -19.05 -5.59 -24.12
CA THR A 109 -19.49 -7.00 -24.11
C THR A 109 -18.77 -7.84 -23.05
N PHE A 110 -17.52 -7.52 -22.72
CA PHE A 110 -16.77 -8.19 -21.65
C PHE A 110 -17.25 -7.77 -20.26
N TYR A 111 -17.46 -6.48 -20.00
CA TYR A 111 -17.92 -5.95 -18.72
C TYR A 111 -19.39 -6.30 -18.44
N SER A 112 -20.28 -6.31 -19.43
CA SER A 112 -21.67 -6.72 -19.20
C SER A 112 -21.83 -8.18 -18.79
N ARG A 113 -20.88 -9.06 -19.13
CA ARG A 113 -20.82 -10.45 -18.61
C ARG A 113 -20.46 -10.54 -17.12
N LEU A 114 -19.93 -9.46 -16.53
CA LEU A 114 -19.66 -9.30 -15.10
C LEU A 114 -20.81 -8.56 -14.37
N GLY A 115 -21.87 -8.18 -15.08
CA GLY A 115 -23.03 -7.45 -14.53
C GLY A 115 -22.94 -5.92 -14.65
N PHE A 116 -22.06 -5.37 -15.49
CA PHE A 116 -22.01 -3.94 -15.74
C PHE A 116 -23.01 -3.50 -16.83
N GLU A 117 -23.87 -2.55 -16.49
CA GLU A 117 -24.83 -1.90 -17.39
C GLU A 117 -24.19 -0.63 -17.99
N VAL A 118 -24.48 -0.32 -19.26
CA VAL A 118 -24.11 0.99 -19.85
C VAL A 118 -25.05 2.05 -19.28
N ALA A 119 -24.53 2.92 -18.43
CA ALA A 119 -25.31 4.02 -17.84
C ALA A 119 -25.17 5.32 -18.66
N GLN A 120 -24.06 5.50 -19.36
CA GLN A 120 -23.89 6.59 -20.34
C GLN A 120 -23.01 6.13 -21.50
N SER A 121 -23.31 6.56 -22.72
CA SER A 121 -22.40 6.46 -23.85
C SER A 121 -22.37 7.77 -24.62
N MET A 122 -21.22 8.12 -25.17
CA MET A 122 -20.99 9.40 -25.83
C MET A 122 -19.97 9.28 -26.95
N ALA A 123 -20.23 9.96 -28.06
CA ALA A 123 -19.22 10.29 -29.05
C ALA A 123 -18.65 11.69 -28.70
N ARG A 124 -17.33 11.84 -28.73
CA ARG A 124 -16.62 13.11 -28.52
C ARG A 124 -15.53 13.26 -29.57
N GLU A 125 -15.53 14.39 -30.27
CA GLU A 125 -14.44 14.75 -31.17
C GLU A 125 -13.35 15.48 -30.38
N ILE A 126 -12.10 15.01 -30.48
CA ILE A 126 -10.95 15.63 -29.83
C ILE A 126 -9.86 15.84 -30.88
N ASP A 127 -9.60 17.11 -31.19
CA ASP A 127 -8.56 17.55 -32.14
C ASP A 127 -8.66 16.88 -33.54
N GLY A 128 -9.90 16.58 -33.98
CA GLY A 128 -10.23 15.98 -35.29
C GLY A 128 -10.43 14.46 -35.28
N GLU A 129 -10.21 13.79 -34.15
CA GLU A 129 -10.41 12.34 -33.99
C GLU A 129 -11.69 12.07 -33.18
N SER A 130 -12.57 11.19 -33.68
CA SER A 130 -13.80 10.78 -32.98
C SER A 130 -13.53 9.65 -31.99
N TYR A 131 -13.75 9.92 -30.70
CA TYR A 131 -13.63 8.95 -29.61
C TYR A 131 -15.03 8.61 -29.07
N HIS A 132 -15.36 7.31 -29.03
CA HIS A 132 -16.50 6.83 -28.27
C HIS A 132 -16.05 6.47 -26.84
N VAL A 133 -16.87 6.82 -25.86
CA VAL A 133 -16.69 6.42 -24.46
C VAL A 133 -18.00 5.86 -23.93
N TRP A 134 -17.93 4.68 -23.31
CA TRP A 134 -19.00 4.08 -22.53
C TRP A 134 -18.61 4.18 -21.05
N HIS A 135 -19.46 4.84 -20.27
CA HIS A 135 -19.39 4.79 -18.80
C HIS A 135 -20.38 3.71 -18.33
N MET A 136 -19.85 2.70 -17.64
CA MET A 136 -20.60 1.53 -17.22
C MET A 136 -20.61 1.42 -15.71
N ILE A 137 -21.75 0.98 -15.15
CA ILE A 137 -21.92 0.81 -13.71
C ILE A 137 -22.49 -0.57 -13.41
N ARG A 138 -22.03 -1.19 -12.33
CA ARG A 138 -22.60 -2.39 -11.74
C ARG A 138 -23.09 -2.04 -10.34
N LYS A 139 -24.36 -2.31 -10.07
CA LYS A 139 -24.97 -2.19 -8.73
C LYS A 139 -24.45 -3.33 -7.83
N PRO A 140 -24.38 -3.17 -6.50
CA PRO A 140 -24.06 -4.27 -5.61
C PRO A 140 -25.13 -5.36 -5.72
N SER A 141 -24.70 -6.62 -5.71
CA SER A 141 -25.59 -7.78 -5.68
C SER A 141 -26.18 -7.92 -4.29
N SER A 142 -27.45 -7.52 -4.13
CA SER A 142 -28.22 -7.79 -2.91
C SER A 142 -28.22 -9.31 -2.65
N GLY A 143 -27.53 -9.74 -1.59
CA GLY A 143 -27.29 -11.15 -1.32
C GLY A 143 -28.58 -11.96 -1.26
N THR A 144 -28.83 -12.80 -2.27
CA THR A 144 -30.00 -13.67 -2.31
C THR A 144 -29.93 -14.67 -1.17
N SER A 145 -30.86 -14.56 -0.23
CA SER A 145 -31.09 -15.54 0.82
C SER A 145 -31.65 -16.84 0.23
N VAL A 146 -30.75 -17.72 -0.22
CA VAL A 146 -31.10 -19.07 -0.68
C VAL A 146 -31.56 -19.91 0.52
N GLY A 147 -32.86 -19.84 0.81
CA GLY A 147 -33.49 -20.70 1.81
C GLY A 147 -33.62 -22.14 1.34
N GLY A 148 -33.76 -23.08 2.29
CA GLY A 148 -34.21 -24.45 2.01
C GLY A 148 -33.13 -25.52 1.84
N GLY A 149 -31.87 -25.28 2.22
CA GLY A 149 -30.85 -26.32 2.26
C GLY A 149 -29.84 -26.10 3.39
N TRP A 150 -29.80 -27.02 4.36
CA TRP A 150 -28.81 -27.00 5.44
C TRP A 150 -27.43 -27.39 4.91
N TRP A 151 -26.70 -26.42 4.34
CA TRP A 151 -25.25 -26.53 4.25
C TRP A 151 -24.68 -26.12 5.61
N GLU A 152 -24.41 -27.11 6.46
CA GLU A 152 -23.61 -26.88 7.64
C GLU A 152 -22.17 -26.57 7.19
N PRO A 153 -21.52 -25.50 7.68
CA PRO A 153 -20.16 -25.16 7.27
C PRO A 153 -19.19 -26.21 7.80
N ARG A 154 -18.92 -27.24 6.97
CA ARG A 154 -17.76 -28.10 7.15
C ARG A 154 -16.53 -27.20 7.28
N GLN A 155 -15.98 -27.11 8.49
CA GLN A 155 -14.75 -26.38 8.73
C GLN A 155 -13.72 -26.88 7.71
N PRO A 156 -13.06 -25.98 6.95
CA PRO A 156 -11.96 -26.41 6.09
C PRO A 156 -10.94 -27.08 7.00
N ALA A 157 -10.55 -28.32 6.65
CA ALA A 157 -9.57 -29.06 7.42
C ALA A 157 -8.31 -28.21 7.61
N ARG A 158 -7.61 -28.38 8.74
CA ARG A 158 -6.39 -27.61 9.10
C ARG A 158 -5.20 -27.97 8.20
N GLU A 159 -5.30 -27.67 6.92
CA GLU A 159 -4.38 -28.13 5.89
C GLU A 159 -4.02 -27.00 4.91
N ARG A 160 -2.96 -26.27 5.29
CA ARG A 160 -2.04 -25.53 4.40
C ARG A 160 -2.70 -24.81 3.21
N TYR A 161 -3.42 -23.72 3.50
CA TYR A 161 -3.58 -22.61 2.56
C TYR A 161 -2.24 -21.87 2.34
N GLY A 162 -1.29 -22.54 1.70
CA GLY A 162 -0.10 -21.91 1.17
C GLY A 162 -0.48 -21.09 -0.06
N CYS A 163 -0.20 -19.78 -0.03
CA CYS A 163 -0.37 -18.92 -1.20
C CYS A 163 0.39 -19.52 -2.40
N PRO A 164 -0.26 -19.76 -3.57
CA PRO A 164 0.40 -20.35 -4.72
C PRO A 164 1.66 -19.56 -5.12
N ARG A 165 2.78 -20.26 -5.30
CA ARG A 165 4.13 -19.68 -5.45
C ARG A 165 4.23 -18.58 -6.53
N ALA A 166 3.36 -18.64 -7.55
CA ALA A 166 3.21 -17.67 -8.65
C ALA A 166 2.60 -16.29 -8.27
N LEU A 167 2.20 -16.08 -7.00
CA LEU A 167 1.72 -14.77 -6.50
C LEU A 167 2.78 -13.96 -5.74
N ARG A 168 3.98 -14.49 -5.49
CA ARG A 168 5.04 -13.78 -4.75
C ARG A 168 5.79 -12.71 -5.56
N GLU A 169 5.63 -12.66 -6.88
CA GLU A 169 6.47 -11.81 -7.75
C GLU A 169 5.72 -10.60 -8.33
N VAL A 170 4.47 -10.36 -7.94
CA VAL A 170 3.60 -9.33 -8.55
C VAL A 170 3.89 -7.91 -8.03
N VAL A 171 4.47 -7.78 -6.83
CA VAL A 171 4.56 -6.49 -6.09
C VAL A 171 6.02 -6.06 -5.89
N LYS A 172 6.72 -5.80 -7.01
CA LYS A 172 8.07 -5.19 -7.02
C LYS A 172 8.23 -4.18 -8.17
N MET A 173 7.46 -3.09 -8.11
CA MET A 173 7.71 -1.88 -8.91
C MET A 173 7.60 -0.64 -8.03
N LYS A 174 8.51 0.31 -8.19
CA LYS A 174 8.54 1.58 -7.46
C LYS A 174 7.50 2.54 -8.06
N PRO A 175 7.07 3.59 -7.33
CA PRO A 175 6.22 4.65 -7.89
C PRO A 175 6.83 5.34 -9.14
N ALA A 176 8.16 5.38 -9.26
CA ALA A 176 8.85 5.86 -10.47
C ALA A 176 8.74 4.88 -11.66
N ASP A 177 8.78 3.57 -11.40
CA ASP A 177 8.68 2.53 -12.43
C ASP A 177 7.24 2.47 -12.98
N LEU A 178 6.25 2.70 -12.11
CA LEU A 178 4.83 2.85 -12.50
C LEU A 178 4.63 3.98 -13.54
N PHE A 179 5.38 5.08 -13.40
CA PHE A 179 5.36 6.19 -14.36
C PHE A 179 5.95 5.78 -15.73
N ALA A 180 6.97 4.92 -15.75
CA ALA A 180 7.53 4.38 -16.99
C ALA A 180 6.56 3.39 -17.69
N VAL A 181 5.90 2.51 -16.94
CA VAL A 181 4.90 1.57 -17.47
C VAL A 181 3.70 2.31 -18.07
N VAL A 182 3.22 3.38 -17.43
CA VAL A 182 2.14 4.23 -17.94
C VAL A 182 2.52 4.91 -19.27
N MET A 183 3.80 5.24 -19.50
CA MET A 183 4.24 5.86 -20.75
C MET A 183 4.47 4.83 -21.88
N LEU A 184 5.01 3.65 -21.56
CA LEU A 184 5.29 2.57 -22.53
C LEU A 184 4.02 2.05 -23.22
N ALA A 185 2.90 1.99 -22.51
CA ALA A 185 1.61 1.55 -23.07
C ALA A 185 1.07 2.42 -24.23
N SER A 186 1.66 3.60 -24.48
CA SER A 186 1.28 4.52 -25.57
C SER A 186 2.37 4.69 -26.64
N THR A 187 3.48 3.94 -26.57
CA THR A 187 4.70 4.18 -27.37
C THR A 187 5.35 2.93 -27.98
N LEU A 188 4.66 1.78 -27.99
CA LEU A 188 5.16 0.56 -28.67
C LEU A 188 5.07 0.66 -30.20
N GLY A 189 6.03 1.40 -30.78
CA GLY A 189 6.24 1.56 -32.21
C GLY A 189 7.70 1.85 -32.56
N SER A 190 8.48 0.78 -32.73
CA SER A 190 9.93 0.75 -33.11
C SER A 190 10.96 0.77 -31.96
N ALA A 191 12.10 0.12 -32.21
CA ALA A 191 13.29 -0.01 -31.33
C ALA A 191 14.47 0.85 -31.89
N CYS A 192 15.75 0.82 -31.47
CA CYS A 192 16.53 -0.12 -30.65
C CYS A 192 17.89 0.48 -30.17
N ALA A 193 18.51 -0.11 -29.11
CA ALA A 193 19.93 0.01 -28.68
C ALA A 193 20.45 1.42 -28.26
N VAL A 194 21.61 1.65 -27.61
CA VAL A 194 22.84 0.88 -27.25
C VAL A 194 23.22 1.15 -25.76
N ALA A 195 24.24 0.48 -25.17
CA ALA A 195 24.59 0.47 -23.73
C ALA A 195 26.04 0.88 -23.35
N GLY A 196 26.32 1.01 -22.03
CA GLY A 196 27.64 1.20 -21.34
C GLY A 196 27.44 1.58 -19.84
N SER A 197 28.06 0.96 -18.82
CA SER A 197 29.47 1.10 -18.31
C SER A 197 29.79 2.47 -17.67
N GLU A 198 30.35 2.68 -16.46
CA GLU A 198 30.74 1.89 -15.25
C GLU A 198 31.13 2.92 -14.12
N GLY A 199 31.56 2.66 -12.87
CA GLY A 199 31.79 1.45 -12.03
C GLY A 199 32.65 1.79 -10.77
N ASN A 200 32.49 1.09 -9.62
CA ASN A 200 33.30 1.17 -8.35
C ASN A 200 33.38 2.55 -7.60
N GLU A 201 33.81 2.72 -6.33
CA GLU A 201 34.12 1.81 -5.19
C GLU A 201 33.92 2.45 -3.78
N THR A 202 34.32 1.72 -2.72
CA THR A 202 34.09 1.94 -1.28
C THR A 202 35.06 2.91 -0.55
N ALA A 203 34.62 3.54 0.56
CA ALA A 203 35.35 3.76 1.83
C ALA A 203 34.51 4.59 2.84
N ALA A 204 34.86 4.77 4.13
CA ALA A 204 35.24 3.85 5.22
C ALA A 204 35.36 4.69 6.52
N ALA A 205 34.97 4.14 7.68
CA ALA A 205 34.78 4.79 8.98
C ALA A 205 35.89 5.73 9.53
N PHE A 206 35.52 6.67 10.42
CA PHE A 206 36.48 7.31 11.33
C PHE A 206 35.93 7.65 12.75
N ARG A 207 36.39 6.84 13.72
CA ARG A 207 36.59 7.05 15.17
C ARG A 207 35.42 7.43 16.12
N SER A 208 35.36 6.61 17.18
CA SER A 208 34.78 6.86 18.49
C SER A 208 35.67 7.75 19.39
N SER A 209 35.06 8.50 20.31
CA SER A 209 35.57 8.84 21.66
C SER A 209 34.63 9.83 22.39
N ALA A 210 33.53 9.36 23.00
CA ALA A 210 32.57 10.26 23.68
C ALA A 210 31.73 9.65 24.84
N GLU A 211 31.80 8.34 25.11
CA GLU A 211 30.70 7.62 25.77
C GLU A 211 30.67 7.67 27.32
N GLU A 212 31.69 8.20 27.99
CA GLU A 212 31.84 8.10 29.47
C GLU A 212 31.29 9.30 30.28
N SER A 213 30.56 10.25 29.68
CA SER A 213 30.06 11.45 30.39
C SER A 213 28.54 11.66 30.38
N GLU A 214 27.77 10.91 29.58
CA GLU A 214 26.35 11.25 29.31
C GLU A 214 25.32 10.53 30.19
N ALA A 215 25.69 9.46 30.89
CA ALA A 215 24.80 8.65 31.74
C ALA A 215 24.12 9.40 32.92
N SER A 216 24.49 10.67 33.14
CA SER A 216 23.97 11.54 34.20
C SER A 216 22.64 12.25 33.83
N GLN A 217 22.20 12.23 32.56
CA GLN A 217 21.04 13.04 32.11
C GLN A 217 19.71 12.27 31.98
N CYS A 218 19.70 10.95 32.15
CA CYS A 218 18.50 10.12 31.93
C CYS A 218 17.53 10.14 33.12
N THR A 219 16.65 11.15 33.16
CA THR A 219 15.63 11.32 34.20
C THR A 219 14.59 10.20 34.25
N THR A 220 14.26 9.62 33.10
CA THR A 220 13.37 8.45 32.98
C THR A 220 14.01 7.44 32.03
N ARG A 221 14.08 6.17 32.44
CA ARG A 221 14.48 5.05 31.57
C ARG A 221 13.23 4.42 30.98
N ARG A 222 13.00 4.65 29.69
CA ARG A 222 11.99 3.95 28.88
C ARG A 222 12.60 3.56 27.56
N ASN A 223 12.05 2.51 26.97
CA ASN A 223 12.41 2.02 25.64
C ASN A 223 11.11 1.77 24.89
N VAL A 224 11.05 1.98 23.57
CA VAL A 224 9.80 1.77 22.81
C VAL A 224 10.02 1.07 21.46
N CYS A 225 9.28 -0.02 21.26
CA CYS A 225 9.16 -0.67 19.97
C CYS A 225 8.02 -0.02 19.18
N ILE A 226 8.37 0.72 18.13
CA ILE A 226 7.41 1.39 17.24
C ILE A 226 7.24 0.53 15.98
N PHE A 227 6.01 0.22 15.59
CA PHE A 227 5.73 -0.62 14.42
C PHE A 227 4.94 0.16 13.35
N ASP A 228 5.17 -0.12 12.06
CA ASP A 228 4.12 0.10 11.07
C ASP A 228 3.00 -0.94 11.24
N PHE A 229 1.83 -0.63 10.70
CA PHE A 229 0.69 -1.52 10.69
C PHE A 229 0.66 -2.39 9.44
N ASP A 230 0.45 -1.80 8.26
CA ASP A 230 0.43 -2.54 6.99
C ASP A 230 1.78 -3.20 6.70
N HIS A 231 1.74 -4.42 6.17
CA HIS A 231 2.89 -5.28 5.84
C HIS A 231 3.90 -5.53 6.99
N THR A 232 3.57 -5.10 8.21
CA THR A 232 4.40 -5.22 9.41
C THR A 232 3.67 -5.91 10.55
N LEU A 233 2.54 -5.36 11.03
CA LEU A 233 1.61 -6.03 11.96
C LEU A 233 0.40 -6.67 11.24
N LYS A 234 0.15 -6.31 9.97
CA LYS A 234 -0.94 -6.83 9.13
C LYS A 234 -0.46 -7.12 7.70
N ASN A 235 -0.32 -8.39 7.34
CA ASN A 235 -0.07 -8.77 5.94
C ASN A 235 -1.40 -8.78 5.17
N GLY A 236 -1.45 -8.37 3.90
CA GLY A 236 -2.72 -8.36 3.16
C GLY A 236 -2.62 -7.93 1.71
N CYS A 237 -3.73 -8.08 0.98
CA CYS A 237 -3.85 -7.68 -0.43
C CYS A 237 -4.22 -6.20 -0.62
N CYS A 238 -4.84 -5.58 0.40
CA CYS A 238 -5.26 -4.18 0.40
C CYS A 238 -4.83 -3.48 1.69
N TYR A 239 -4.67 -2.17 1.63
CA TYR A 239 -4.35 -1.35 2.81
C TYR A 239 -5.58 -1.15 3.74
N HIS A 240 -6.81 -1.20 3.22
CA HIS A 240 -7.98 -0.63 3.92
C HIS A 240 -9.09 -1.61 4.33
N CYS A 241 -9.05 -2.88 3.89
CA CYS A 241 -10.22 -3.76 3.83
C CYS A 241 -10.04 -5.14 4.50
N CYS A 242 -8.88 -5.78 4.32
CA CYS A 242 -8.60 -7.13 4.78
C CYS A 242 -7.14 -7.25 5.25
N GLY A 243 -6.87 -8.28 6.04
CA GLY A 243 -5.56 -8.57 6.58
C GLY A 243 -5.49 -9.96 7.20
N VAL A 244 -4.27 -10.49 7.29
CA VAL A 244 -3.91 -11.71 8.00
C VAL A 244 -2.77 -11.34 8.96
N LEU A 245 -2.92 -11.73 10.22
CA LEU A 245 -1.91 -11.53 11.24
C LEU A 245 -0.60 -12.26 10.82
N PRO A 246 0.56 -11.58 10.79
CA PRO A 246 1.84 -12.23 10.60
C PRO A 246 2.05 -13.34 11.63
N ARG A 247 2.57 -14.49 11.18
CA ARG A 247 2.67 -15.72 12.02
C ARG A 247 3.37 -15.50 13.36
N GLU A 248 4.30 -14.56 13.42
CA GLU A 248 5.08 -14.22 14.61
C GLU A 248 4.72 -12.87 15.24
N ALA A 249 3.75 -12.09 14.71
CA ALA A 249 3.50 -10.72 15.17
C ALA A 249 3.18 -10.65 16.68
N VAL A 250 2.29 -11.50 17.19
CA VAL A 250 1.96 -11.56 18.63
C VAL A 250 3.18 -11.95 19.46
N SER A 251 4.02 -12.88 18.99
CA SER A 251 5.25 -13.27 19.69
C SER A 251 6.29 -12.16 19.66
N ALA A 252 6.44 -11.45 18.54
CA ALA A 252 7.39 -10.36 18.35
C ALA A 252 7.04 -9.13 19.20
N VAL A 253 5.75 -8.73 19.24
CA VAL A 253 5.27 -7.65 20.11
C VAL A 253 5.38 -8.05 21.60
N ASN A 254 5.14 -9.32 21.95
CA ASN A 254 5.40 -9.83 23.31
C ASN A 254 6.91 -9.86 23.65
N GLU A 255 7.82 -10.11 22.71
CA GLU A 255 9.27 -10.07 23.00
C GLU A 255 9.69 -8.63 23.36
N CYS A 256 9.13 -7.60 22.72
CA CYS A 256 9.36 -6.21 23.14
C CYS A 256 8.94 -5.97 24.60
N THR A 257 7.69 -6.28 24.97
CA THR A 257 7.21 -6.07 26.34
C THR A 257 7.97 -6.94 27.35
N ALA A 258 8.35 -8.17 26.98
CA ALA A 258 9.18 -9.07 27.80
C ALA A 258 10.66 -8.65 27.90
N LYS A 259 11.13 -7.66 27.13
CA LYS A 259 12.45 -7.01 27.30
C LYS A 259 12.38 -5.62 27.92
N GLY A 260 11.22 -5.17 28.41
CA GLY A 260 11.06 -3.85 29.02
C GLY A 260 10.89 -2.70 28.02
N PHE A 261 10.42 -2.99 26.81
CA PHE A 261 9.97 -1.97 25.86
C PHE A 261 8.46 -1.76 25.96
N ASP A 262 8.05 -0.50 25.99
CA ASP A 262 6.69 -0.11 25.61
C ASP A 262 6.48 -0.32 24.09
N ILE A 263 5.24 -0.21 23.62
CA ILE A 263 4.86 -0.53 22.24
C ILE A 263 3.97 0.56 21.64
N ALA A 264 4.25 0.93 20.38
CA ALA A 264 3.60 2.05 19.69
C ALA A 264 3.41 1.75 18.18
N ILE A 265 2.58 2.54 17.49
CA ILE A 265 2.28 2.36 16.07
C ILE A 265 2.46 3.68 15.30
N ALA A 266 3.24 3.66 14.22
CA ALA A 266 3.44 4.80 13.32
C ALA A 266 3.17 4.39 11.86
N SER A 267 1.94 4.65 11.39
CA SER A 267 1.45 4.17 10.10
C SER A 267 0.86 5.26 9.21
N ALA A 268 0.94 5.02 7.90
CA ALA A 268 0.27 5.83 6.88
C ALA A 268 -1.21 5.43 6.68
N ASN A 269 -1.68 4.34 7.29
CA ASN A 269 -3.06 3.86 7.14
C ASN A 269 -4.07 4.93 7.63
N LEU A 270 -5.03 5.30 6.77
CA LEU A 270 -6.01 6.35 7.07
C LEU A 270 -7.22 5.83 7.89
N ASN A 271 -7.43 4.51 7.96
CA ASN A 271 -8.59 3.92 8.62
C ASN A 271 -8.26 3.50 10.06
N TYR A 272 -8.20 4.47 10.97
CA TYR A 272 -7.96 4.25 12.41
C TYR A 272 -8.91 3.19 13.02
N ASN A 273 -10.19 3.17 12.60
CA ASN A 273 -11.17 2.21 13.10
C ASN A 273 -10.84 0.77 12.67
N PHE A 274 -10.34 0.56 11.44
CA PHE A 274 -9.88 -0.76 10.99
C PHE A 274 -8.57 -1.17 11.67
N VAL A 275 -7.61 -0.25 11.84
CA VAL A 275 -6.39 -0.51 12.62
C VAL A 275 -6.77 -1.00 14.02
N ARG A 276 -7.70 -0.29 14.68
CA ARG A 276 -8.24 -0.67 15.99
C ARG A 276 -8.92 -2.04 15.95
N GLN A 277 -9.94 -2.23 15.10
CA GLN A 277 -10.68 -3.49 15.03
C GLN A 277 -9.75 -4.70 14.81
N PHE A 278 -8.83 -4.60 13.85
CA PHE A 278 -7.87 -5.67 13.56
C PHE A 278 -6.99 -6.01 14.75
N LEU A 279 -6.47 -5.00 15.48
CA LEU A 279 -5.66 -5.24 16.68
C LEU A 279 -6.49 -5.91 17.78
N SER A 280 -7.70 -5.44 18.07
CA SER A 280 -8.61 -6.06 19.05
C SER A 280 -9.04 -7.49 18.70
N GLU A 281 -9.12 -7.85 17.42
CA GLU A 281 -9.47 -9.20 16.97
C GLU A 281 -8.28 -10.18 16.96
N ASN A 282 -7.04 -9.67 16.89
CA ASN A 282 -5.85 -10.49 16.62
C ASN A 282 -4.76 -10.46 17.72
N PHE A 283 -4.80 -9.50 18.64
CA PHE A 283 -3.86 -9.39 19.76
C PHE A 283 -4.55 -9.60 21.11
N PRO A 284 -3.87 -10.22 22.11
CA PRO A 284 -4.42 -10.40 23.44
C PRO A 284 -4.59 -9.03 24.14
N PRO A 285 -5.66 -8.82 24.94
CA PRO A 285 -6.03 -7.50 25.47
C PRO A 285 -4.90 -6.75 26.18
N GLU A 286 -4.03 -7.47 26.89
CA GLU A 286 -2.90 -6.92 27.65
C GLU A 286 -1.80 -6.29 26.77
N LEU A 287 -1.73 -6.68 25.49
CA LEU A 287 -0.97 -5.96 24.46
C LEU A 287 -1.84 -4.88 23.80
N THR A 288 -3.10 -5.19 23.50
CA THR A 288 -3.98 -4.32 22.73
C THR A 288 -4.26 -3.00 23.45
N ASP A 289 -4.46 -3.01 24.77
CA ASP A 289 -4.61 -1.80 25.59
C ASP A 289 -3.34 -0.92 25.58
N LYS A 290 -2.15 -1.53 25.56
CA LYS A 290 -0.88 -0.81 25.40
C LYS A 290 -0.70 -0.23 23.99
N LEU A 291 -1.24 -0.92 23.00
CA LEU A 291 -1.36 -0.44 21.61
C LEU A 291 -2.52 0.55 21.41
N TYR A 292 -3.22 1.01 22.46
CA TYR A 292 -4.30 2.01 22.40
C TYR A 292 -3.99 3.28 23.21
N THR A 293 -2.76 3.77 23.09
CA THR A 293 -2.33 5.07 23.63
C THR A 293 -2.36 6.17 22.55
N GLU A 294 -2.12 7.43 22.94
CA GLU A 294 -1.91 8.53 21.97
C GLU A 294 -0.66 8.33 21.08
N ALA A 295 0.20 7.36 21.40
CA ALA A 295 1.28 6.90 20.53
C ALA A 295 0.82 6.05 19.32
N VAL A 296 -0.49 5.85 19.13
CA VAL A 296 -1.06 5.35 17.86
C VAL A 296 -1.18 6.49 16.86
N GLN A 297 -0.25 6.55 15.92
CA GLN A 297 -0.12 7.63 14.95
C GLN A 297 -0.46 7.12 13.53
N THR A 298 -1.71 7.35 13.11
CA THR A 298 -2.26 6.91 11.81
C THR A 298 -2.35 8.06 10.78
N GLY A 299 -2.52 7.70 9.50
CA GLY A 299 -2.81 8.65 8.40
C GLY A 299 -1.66 9.55 7.95
N GLN A 300 -0.43 9.34 8.43
CA GLN A 300 0.72 10.19 8.11
C GLN A 300 1.66 9.54 7.08
N SER A 301 1.60 9.96 5.82
CA SER A 301 2.54 9.53 4.76
C SER A 301 4.00 9.99 5.00
N TYR A 302 4.21 10.93 5.92
CA TYR A 302 5.53 11.46 6.30
C TYR A 302 5.79 11.15 7.78
N LYS A 303 6.39 9.98 8.04
CA LYS A 303 6.40 9.40 9.40
C LYS A 303 7.21 10.18 10.44
N THR A 304 8.06 11.14 10.05
CA THR A 304 8.77 12.02 11.00
C THR A 304 7.82 12.60 12.05
N LYS A 305 6.64 13.11 11.65
CA LYS A 305 5.66 13.67 12.61
C LYS A 305 5.13 12.62 13.59
N SER A 306 4.76 11.43 13.09
CA SER A 306 4.31 10.30 13.90
C SER A 306 5.39 9.87 14.91
N LEU A 307 6.63 9.71 14.44
CA LEU A 307 7.74 9.26 15.27
C LEU A 307 8.10 10.30 16.34
N THR A 308 8.11 11.61 16.02
CA THR A 308 8.26 12.68 17.02
C THR A 308 7.12 12.67 18.05
N ALA A 309 5.87 12.43 17.64
CA ALA A 309 4.74 12.33 18.57
C ALA A 309 4.87 11.13 19.52
N VAL A 310 5.30 9.97 19.02
CA VAL A 310 5.61 8.78 19.84
C VAL A 310 6.76 9.07 20.82
N LEU A 311 7.87 9.64 20.33
CA LEU A 311 9.01 9.99 21.19
C LEU A 311 8.60 10.93 22.33
N ARG A 312 7.78 11.94 22.05
CA ARG A 312 7.23 12.83 23.08
C ARG A 312 6.36 12.10 24.10
N HIS A 313 5.47 11.21 23.65
CA HIS A 313 4.60 10.45 24.53
C HIS A 313 5.37 9.55 25.53
N TYR A 314 6.57 9.10 25.16
CA TYR A 314 7.46 8.29 26.01
C TYR A 314 8.63 9.07 26.64
N GLU A 315 8.65 10.41 26.54
CA GLU A 315 9.70 11.30 27.07
C GLU A 315 11.09 11.12 26.42
N LEU A 316 11.15 10.48 25.24
CA LEU A 316 12.39 10.11 24.53
C LEU A 316 12.90 11.17 23.54
N GLU A 317 12.37 12.40 23.55
CA GLU A 317 12.84 13.48 22.65
C GLU A 317 14.33 13.84 22.85
N SER A 318 14.90 13.56 24.03
CA SER A 318 16.33 13.74 24.33
C SER A 318 17.18 12.47 24.17
N ASN A 319 16.57 11.29 24.05
CA ASN A 319 17.25 9.99 23.97
C ASN A 319 16.57 9.06 22.93
N PRO A 320 16.37 9.52 21.66
CA PRO A 320 15.63 8.76 20.66
C PRO A 320 16.20 7.37 20.35
N GLU A 321 17.51 7.18 20.53
CA GLU A 321 18.21 5.90 20.39
C GLU A 321 17.67 4.75 21.24
N CYS A 322 16.90 5.03 22.30
CA CYS A 322 16.21 4.04 23.14
C CYS A 322 14.88 3.56 22.53
N ALA A 323 14.43 4.17 21.44
CA ALA A 323 13.35 3.66 20.59
C ALA A 323 13.90 2.78 19.45
N VAL A 324 13.03 1.99 18.82
CA VAL A 324 13.33 1.33 17.55
C VAL A 324 12.10 1.23 16.67
N PHE A 325 12.26 1.50 15.37
CA PHE A 325 11.16 1.50 14.40
C PHE A 325 11.24 0.33 13.41
N PHE A 326 10.17 -0.47 13.38
CA PHE A 326 9.98 -1.63 12.51
C PHE A 326 9.03 -1.28 11.36
N ASP A 327 9.50 -1.38 10.12
CA ASP A 327 8.76 -0.93 8.93
C ASP A 327 9.16 -1.75 7.69
N ASP A 328 8.22 -2.02 6.78
CA ASP A 328 8.46 -2.82 5.58
C ASP A 328 8.99 -2.00 4.39
N LEU A 329 8.89 -0.67 4.42
CA LEU A 329 9.34 0.22 3.37
C LEU A 329 10.70 0.84 3.74
N TRP A 330 11.76 0.44 3.05
CA TRP A 330 13.10 1.01 3.25
C TRP A 330 13.14 2.53 3.05
N SER A 331 12.22 3.08 2.25
CA SER A 331 12.03 4.53 2.08
C SER A 331 11.60 5.26 3.35
N ASN A 332 11.13 4.55 4.38
CA ASN A 332 10.74 5.12 5.67
C ASN A 332 11.92 5.20 6.65
N LYS A 333 13.06 4.53 6.38
CA LYS A 333 14.29 4.67 7.17
C LYS A 333 14.71 6.14 7.33
N LYS A 334 14.61 6.93 6.26
CA LYS A 334 14.92 8.38 6.29
C LYS A 334 14.11 9.16 7.33
N TYR A 335 12.91 8.68 7.70
CA TYR A 335 12.07 9.31 8.73
C TYR A 335 12.55 8.93 10.13
N ALA A 336 12.95 7.68 10.35
CA ALA A 336 13.62 7.24 11.57
C ALA A 336 14.97 7.96 11.78
N ASP A 337 15.80 8.02 10.73
CA ASP A 337 17.05 8.77 10.72
C ASP A 337 16.84 10.25 11.06
N SER A 338 15.75 10.86 10.55
CA SER A 338 15.41 12.27 10.84
C SER A 338 14.97 12.57 12.28
N VAL A 339 14.72 11.54 13.09
CA VAL A 339 14.38 11.67 14.52
C VAL A 339 15.37 10.93 15.43
N GLY A 340 16.49 10.42 14.89
CA GLY A 340 17.56 9.76 15.66
C GLY A 340 17.29 8.33 16.13
N ILE A 341 16.21 7.67 15.66
CA ILE A 341 15.85 6.32 16.16
C ILE A 341 16.43 5.21 15.26
N PRO A 342 16.94 4.10 15.85
CA PRO A 342 17.20 2.85 15.15
C PRO A 342 16.06 2.37 14.23
N PHE A 343 16.44 1.89 13.05
CA PHE A 343 15.51 1.32 12.06
C PHE A 343 15.75 -0.17 11.83
N GLU A 344 14.67 -0.94 11.74
CA GLU A 344 14.68 -2.36 11.43
C GLU A 344 13.72 -2.69 10.27
N LYS A 345 14.27 -3.34 9.23
CA LYS A 345 13.57 -3.58 7.97
C LYS A 345 12.78 -4.89 8.04
N VAL A 346 11.47 -4.76 8.18
CA VAL A 346 10.52 -5.88 8.13
C VAL A 346 10.37 -6.39 6.70
N ASN A 347 9.99 -7.65 6.50
CA ASN A 347 9.76 -8.23 5.17
C ASN A 347 8.25 -8.29 4.85
N PRO A 348 7.75 -7.57 3.84
CA PRO A 348 6.31 -7.47 3.56
C PRO A 348 5.64 -8.79 3.14
N ASP A 349 6.42 -9.79 2.71
CA ASP A 349 5.92 -11.16 2.42
C ASP A 349 5.59 -11.97 3.69
N TYR A 350 6.08 -11.53 4.85
CA TYR A 350 6.08 -12.29 6.10
C TYR A 350 5.53 -11.49 7.30
N GLY A 351 5.64 -10.17 7.28
CA GLY A 351 5.40 -9.29 8.45
C GLY A 351 6.52 -9.38 9.48
N VAL A 352 6.31 -8.78 10.65
CA VAL A 352 7.33 -8.73 11.70
C VAL A 352 7.61 -10.12 12.31
N SER A 353 8.89 -10.39 12.57
CA SER A 353 9.37 -11.66 13.13
C SER A 353 10.10 -11.47 14.45
N MET A 354 10.26 -12.58 15.19
CA MET A 354 11.13 -12.65 16.37
C MET A 354 12.58 -12.27 16.04
N SER A 355 13.04 -12.51 14.80
CA SER A 355 14.37 -12.12 14.36
C SER A 355 14.48 -10.59 14.22
N ASN A 356 13.48 -9.95 13.61
CA ASN A 356 13.48 -8.48 13.48
C ASN A 356 13.50 -7.83 14.86
N VAL A 357 12.60 -8.22 15.76
CA VAL A 357 12.52 -7.62 17.10
C VAL A 357 13.81 -7.80 17.90
N LYS A 358 14.45 -8.98 17.85
CA LYS A 358 15.76 -9.19 18.50
C LYS A 358 16.86 -8.31 17.91
N THR A 359 16.89 -8.13 16.58
CA THR A 359 17.85 -7.23 15.92
C THR A 359 17.57 -5.76 16.25
N GLY A 360 16.30 -5.35 16.31
CA GLY A 360 15.90 -3.99 16.67
C GLY A 360 16.23 -3.64 18.12
N ILE A 361 15.90 -4.54 19.05
CA ILE A 361 16.25 -4.41 20.48
C ILE A 361 17.78 -4.43 20.68
N GLY A 362 18.52 -5.20 19.87
CA GLY A 362 19.98 -5.15 19.82
C GLY A 362 20.50 -3.75 19.48
N LYS A 363 20.01 -3.16 18.38
CA LYS A 363 20.38 -1.79 17.98
C LYS A 363 20.04 -0.76 19.05
N ALA A 364 18.86 -0.84 19.68
CA ALA A 364 18.52 0.04 20.80
C ALA A 364 19.50 -0.15 21.97
N ARG A 365 19.87 -1.39 22.31
CA ARG A 365 20.85 -1.70 23.36
C ARG A 365 22.27 -1.23 23.08
N GLU A 366 22.67 -1.23 21.81
CA GLU A 366 23.99 -0.77 21.37
C GLU A 366 24.12 0.76 21.38
N ASN A 367 23.02 1.51 21.28
CA ASN A 367 23.05 2.96 21.12
C ASN A 367 22.44 3.74 22.32
N CYS A 368 21.49 3.16 23.06
CA CYS A 368 20.73 3.84 24.12
C CYS A 368 21.61 4.20 25.33
N ARG A 369 21.99 5.48 25.42
CA ARG A 369 22.81 6.08 26.50
C ARG A 369 22.19 5.92 27.90
N CYS A 370 20.87 5.78 27.99
CA CYS A 370 20.17 5.54 29.25
C CYS A 370 20.23 4.08 29.74
N GLY A 371 20.59 3.13 28.88
CA GLY A 371 20.46 1.69 29.11
C GLY A 371 19.02 1.18 28.95
N VAL A 372 18.91 -0.08 28.49
CA VAL A 372 17.67 -0.75 28.05
C VAL A 372 17.21 -1.87 28.99
#